data_AF-A0A0S8GP35-F1
#
_entry.id   AF-A0A0S8GP35-F1
#
_cell.length_a   1.000
_cell.length_b   1.000
_cell.length_c   1.000
_cell.angle_alpha   90.00
_cell.angle_beta   90.00
_cell.angle_gamma   90.00
#
_symmetry.space_group_name_H-M   'P 1'
#
loop_
_entity.id
_entity.type
_entity.pdbx_description
1 polymer ?
#
loop_
_entity_poly.entity_id
_entity_poly.type
_entity_poly.pdbx_seq_one_letter_code
_entity_poly.pdbx_strand_id
1 'polypeptide(L)'
;MIQFPTFLPNRKELGRKLPGYVATALIILVTVLWTFWSVGEMYYEGWWGPWYNRLLYLIPGSVCLALTLIALAWPRLGGWVIILIGGAFTAWWWGPRLRAGAEFGQLLALFPVSGILVIIGVLFLLEARHRRLRSSDGWTPPRSWLRRNARYVVGVGLPLLVFIGWSVHWLPILLSRHDDGGRGMRSIEGNGVALIWAPEGPGWNWKQPWGGYPSWDHIALYGVAPVGFDEKPGYEDQHATRDHMEATGLCRYLSADGTTLLPEPQHIWRMPTTDEIIRSLCSDGRNAACARREATRSAPLGRADCARRPDKETPLWAPDQPPIYYRSADEYDKDRAFYVSYNGAFSSHPKSWGNPRHGYRCVREP
;
A
#
# COMPACT_ATOMS: atom_id res chain seq x y z
N MET A 1 50.79 0.93 43.94
CA MET A 1 50.72 1.47 42.58
C MET A 1 49.61 0.71 41.86
N ILE A 2 48.41 1.28 41.78
CA ILE A 2 47.22 0.62 41.21
C ILE A 2 47.27 0.82 39.69
N GLN A 3 47.60 -0.21 38.93
CA GLN A 3 47.51 -0.20 37.47
C GLN A 3 46.02 -0.26 37.09
N PHE A 4 45.48 0.87 36.63
CA PHE A 4 44.20 0.87 35.93
C PHE A 4 44.40 0.20 34.56
N PRO A 5 43.66 -0.88 34.24
CA PRO A 5 43.72 -1.45 32.90
C PRO A 5 43.13 -0.45 31.92
N THR A 6 43.96 0.01 30.98
CA THR A 6 43.57 0.83 29.84
C THR A 6 42.61 0.05 28.94
N PHE A 7 41.31 0.24 29.17
CA PHE A 7 40.21 -0.43 28.48
C PHE A 7 39.92 0.17 27.10
N LEU A 8 40.95 0.59 26.35
CA LEU A 8 40.77 1.07 24.98
C LEU A 8 41.12 -0.05 24.00
N PRO A 9 40.15 -0.60 23.25
CA PRO A 9 40.42 -1.65 22.28
C PRO A 9 41.41 -1.15 21.23
N ASN A 10 42.40 -1.98 20.89
CA ASN A 10 43.38 -1.71 19.84
C ASN A 10 42.66 -1.32 18.54
N ARG A 11 43.04 -0.21 17.91
CA ARG A 11 42.44 0.33 16.67
C ARG A 11 42.33 -0.72 15.56
N LYS A 12 43.28 -1.67 15.51
CA LYS A 12 43.27 -2.82 14.58
C LYS A 12 42.14 -3.82 14.85
N GLU A 13 41.79 -4.06 16.11
CA GLU A 13 40.66 -4.92 16.47
C GLU A 13 39.31 -4.27 16.15
N LEU A 14 39.19 -2.97 16.38
CA LEU A 14 37.97 -2.23 16.08
C LEU A 14 37.68 -2.26 14.57
N GLY A 15 38.70 -2.03 13.74
CA GLY A 15 38.59 -2.13 12.28
C GLY A 15 38.16 -3.52 11.78
N ARG A 16 38.62 -4.60 12.44
CA ARG A 16 38.22 -5.99 12.10
C ARG A 16 36.77 -6.32 12.47
N LYS A 17 36.20 -5.65 13.49
CA LYS A 17 34.83 -5.89 13.96
C LYS A 17 33.80 -4.97 13.30
N LEU A 18 34.23 -3.82 12.78
CA LEU A 18 33.37 -2.79 12.21
C LEU A 18 32.46 -3.31 11.07
N PRO A 19 32.94 -4.06 10.05
CA PRO A 19 32.08 -4.52 8.96
C PRO A 19 30.89 -5.35 9.44
N GLY A 20 31.11 -6.23 10.43
CA GLY A 20 30.04 -7.06 10.99
C GLY A 20 29.01 -6.29 11.81
N TYR A 21 29.42 -5.24 12.53
CA TYR A 21 28.47 -4.38 13.24
C TYR A 21 27.67 -3.51 12.28
N VAL A 22 28.31 -2.93 11.26
CA VAL A 22 27.65 -2.15 10.21
C VAL A 22 26.65 -3.03 9.45
N ALA A 23 27.05 -4.24 9.01
CA ALA A 23 26.16 -5.19 8.34
C ALA A 23 24.93 -5.52 9.20
N THR A 24 25.15 -5.80 10.49
CA THR A 24 24.09 -6.13 11.45
C THR A 24 23.13 -4.95 11.63
N ALA A 25 23.65 -3.74 11.83
CA ALA A 25 22.82 -2.56 12.00
C ALA A 25 21.97 -2.29 10.75
N LEU A 26 22.58 -2.33 9.57
CA LEU A 26 21.90 -2.09 8.30
C LEU A 26 20.81 -3.14 8.00
N ILE A 27 21.08 -4.43 8.18
CA ILE A 27 20.05 -5.45 7.90
C ILE A 27 18.88 -5.40 8.89
N ILE A 28 19.15 -5.02 10.15
CA ILE A 28 18.09 -4.80 11.14
C ILE A 28 17.25 -3.59 10.75
N LEU A 29 17.87 -2.48 10.35
CA LEU A 29 17.14 -1.30 9.87
C LEU A 29 16.24 -1.63 8.68
N VAL A 30 16.76 -2.36 7.69
CA VAL A 30 15.97 -2.86 6.54
C VAL A 30 14.80 -3.72 7.02
N THR A 31 15.04 -4.65 7.94
CA THR A 31 13.99 -5.55 8.45
C THR A 31 12.92 -4.80 9.23
N VAL A 32 13.31 -3.83 10.06
CA VAL A 32 12.39 -2.96 10.79
C VAL A 32 11.54 -2.15 9.81
N LEU A 33 12.15 -1.56 8.79
CA LEU A 33 11.44 -0.82 7.74
C LEU A 33 10.42 -1.68 6.99
N TRP A 34 10.82 -2.87 6.55
CA TRP A 34 9.92 -3.77 5.83
C TRP A 34 8.84 -4.38 6.74
N THR A 35 9.13 -4.56 8.03
CA THR A 35 8.11 -4.97 9.00
C THR A 35 7.08 -3.87 9.21
N PHE A 36 7.54 -2.62 9.37
CA PHE A 36 6.68 -1.45 9.47
C PHE A 36 5.76 -1.35 8.25
N TRP A 37 6.32 -1.43 7.04
CA TRP A 37 5.54 -1.38 5.80
C TRP A 37 4.54 -2.55 5.71
N SER A 38 4.99 -3.78 5.93
CA SER A 38 4.14 -4.99 5.87
C SER A 38 2.94 -4.91 6.81
N VAL A 39 3.17 -4.55 8.08
CA VAL A 39 2.10 -4.45 9.08
C VAL A 39 1.20 -3.25 8.79
N GLY A 40 1.77 -2.15 8.28
CA GLY A 40 1.01 -0.98 7.83
C GLY A 40 0.04 -1.32 6.71
N GLU A 41 0.51 -1.95 5.63
CA GLU A 41 -0.33 -2.36 4.50
C GLU A 41 -1.34 -3.46 4.89
N MET A 42 -0.96 -4.38 5.78
CA MET A 42 -1.88 -5.39 6.31
C MET A 42 -3.10 -4.74 6.97
N TYR A 43 -2.90 -3.68 7.75
CA TYR A 43 -3.99 -2.97 8.41
C TYR A 43 -4.72 -1.98 7.49
N TYR A 44 -3.97 -1.29 6.63
CA TYR A 44 -4.51 -0.25 5.78
C TYR A 44 -5.32 -0.81 4.60
N GLU A 45 -4.80 -1.84 3.93
CA GLU A 45 -5.40 -2.45 2.74
C GLU A 45 -5.84 -3.90 2.94
N GLY A 46 -5.12 -4.68 3.75
CA GLY A 46 -5.36 -6.12 3.92
C GLY A 46 -6.46 -6.48 4.91
N TRP A 47 -6.96 -5.50 5.67
CA TRP A 47 -7.92 -5.73 6.76
C TRP A 47 -9.36 -5.80 6.27
N TRP A 48 -9.65 -6.85 5.50
CA TRP A 48 -11.00 -7.18 5.01
C TRP A 48 -11.11 -8.69 4.78
N GLY A 49 -12.33 -9.22 4.84
CA GLY A 49 -12.62 -10.62 4.56
C GLY A 49 -11.77 -11.64 5.35
N PRO A 50 -11.49 -12.82 4.76
CA PRO A 50 -10.73 -13.89 5.39
C PRO A 50 -9.29 -13.55 5.77
N TRP A 51 -8.72 -14.28 6.75
CA TRP A 51 -7.39 -14.01 7.29
C TRP A 51 -6.25 -14.10 6.26
N TYR A 52 -6.40 -14.96 5.25
CA TYR A 52 -5.37 -15.12 4.21
C TYR A 52 -5.10 -13.83 3.41
N ASN A 53 -6.08 -12.91 3.32
CA ASN A 53 -5.87 -11.60 2.69
C ASN A 53 -4.78 -10.79 3.41
N ARG A 54 -4.75 -10.86 4.74
CA ARG A 54 -3.79 -10.16 5.59
C ARG A 54 -2.39 -10.76 5.49
N LEU A 55 -2.30 -12.08 5.34
CA LEU A 55 -1.02 -12.81 5.30
C LEU A 55 -0.15 -12.38 4.12
N LEU A 56 -0.73 -12.06 2.97
CA LEU A 56 0.01 -11.62 1.78
C LEU A 56 0.84 -10.36 2.06
N TYR A 57 0.29 -9.43 2.84
CA TYR A 57 0.96 -8.18 3.20
C TYR A 57 2.12 -8.37 4.20
N LEU A 58 2.13 -9.47 4.95
CA LEU A 58 3.20 -9.81 5.89
C LEU A 58 4.42 -10.48 5.24
N ILE A 59 4.31 -10.88 3.96
CA ILE A 59 5.38 -11.60 3.25
C ILE A 59 6.68 -10.79 3.19
N PRO A 60 6.71 -9.49 2.78
CA PRO A 60 7.95 -8.72 2.70
C PRO A 60 8.70 -8.66 4.03
N GLY A 61 8.02 -8.27 5.12
CA GLY A 61 8.60 -8.23 6.47
C GLY A 61 9.11 -9.59 6.94
N SER A 62 8.35 -10.67 6.69
CA SER A 62 8.73 -12.03 7.07
C SER A 62 9.97 -12.53 6.31
N VAL A 63 10.07 -12.24 5.01
CA VAL A 63 11.25 -12.56 4.20
C VAL A 63 12.47 -11.79 4.71
N CYS A 64 12.35 -10.49 4.98
CA CYS A 64 13.46 -9.71 5.53
C CYS A 64 13.92 -10.22 6.91
N LEU A 65 12.99 -10.62 7.78
CA LEU A 65 13.33 -11.22 9.06
C LEU A 65 14.05 -12.56 8.87
N ALA A 66 13.59 -13.43 7.98
CA ALA A 66 14.26 -14.69 7.66
C ALA A 66 15.68 -14.45 7.14
N LEU A 67 15.88 -13.50 6.23
CA LEU A 67 17.20 -13.11 5.71
C LEU A 67 18.12 -12.59 6.83
N THR A 68 17.59 -11.78 7.74
CA THR A 68 18.34 -11.33 8.93
C THR A 68 18.80 -12.50 9.77
N LEU A 69 17.91 -13.44 10.09
CA LEU A 69 18.24 -14.60 10.92
C LEU A 69 19.29 -15.50 10.25
N ILE A 70 19.15 -15.76 8.95
CA ILE A 70 20.12 -16.52 8.14
C ILE A 70 21.48 -15.81 8.14
N ALA A 71 21.53 -14.49 7.94
CA ALA A 71 22.77 -13.73 7.92
C ALA A 71 23.46 -13.65 9.28
N LEU A 72 22.70 -13.58 10.37
CA LEU A 72 23.27 -13.59 11.73
C LEU A 72 23.83 -14.97 12.09
N ALA A 73 23.11 -16.04 11.74
CA ALA A 73 23.49 -17.44 11.99
C ALA A 73 24.67 -17.90 11.12
N TRP A 74 24.58 -17.62 9.82
CA TRP A 74 25.55 -18.05 8.83
C TRP A 74 25.95 -16.88 7.93
N PRO A 75 26.83 -15.97 8.39
CA PRO A 75 27.20 -14.76 7.64
C PRO A 75 27.66 -15.00 6.20
N ARG A 76 28.31 -16.15 5.93
CA ARG A 76 28.71 -16.49 4.56
C ARG A 76 27.50 -16.84 3.69
N LEU A 77 26.63 -17.72 4.17
CA LEU A 77 25.44 -18.14 3.43
C LEU A 77 24.49 -16.95 3.28
N GLY A 78 24.17 -16.27 4.38
CA GLY A 78 23.31 -15.09 4.34
C GLY A 78 23.87 -13.96 3.50
N GLY A 79 25.20 -13.74 3.50
CA GLY A 79 25.83 -12.77 2.62
C GLY A 79 25.56 -13.05 1.14
N TRP A 80 25.75 -14.30 0.70
CA TRP A 80 25.45 -14.71 -0.68
C TRP A 80 23.96 -14.64 -1.01
N VAL A 81 23.11 -15.16 -0.13
CA VAL A 81 21.65 -15.15 -0.32
C VAL A 81 21.13 -13.71 -0.45
N ILE A 82 21.60 -12.80 0.40
CA ILE A 82 21.23 -11.38 0.36
C ILE A 82 21.74 -10.72 -0.94
N ILE A 83 22.97 -11.01 -1.40
CA ILE A 83 23.48 -10.49 -2.68
C ILE A 83 22.60 -10.95 -3.84
N LEU A 84 22.28 -12.25 -3.89
CA LEU A 84 21.50 -12.82 -5.00
C LEU A 84 20.07 -12.28 -5.01
N ILE A 85 19.37 -12.33 -3.87
CA ILE A 85 17.98 -11.86 -3.76
C ILE A 85 17.91 -10.34 -3.91
N GLY A 86 18.78 -9.60 -3.22
CA GLY A 86 18.80 -8.14 -3.29
C GLY A 86 19.22 -7.61 -4.67
N GLY A 87 20.16 -8.30 -5.33
CA GLY A 87 20.56 -8.02 -6.71
C GLY A 87 19.43 -8.29 -7.70
N ALA A 88 18.77 -9.45 -7.60
CA ALA A 88 17.62 -9.78 -8.44
C ALA A 88 16.45 -8.80 -8.24
N PHE A 89 16.14 -8.46 -6.98
CA PHE A 89 15.11 -7.47 -6.65
C PHE A 89 15.46 -6.09 -7.20
N THR A 90 16.72 -5.64 -7.09
CA THR A 90 17.18 -4.38 -7.65
C THR A 90 17.06 -4.36 -9.16
N ALA A 91 17.51 -5.41 -9.86
CA ALA A 91 17.42 -5.52 -11.30
C ALA A 91 15.95 -5.50 -11.78
N TRP A 92 15.07 -6.22 -11.10
CA TRP A 92 13.64 -6.22 -11.39
C TRP A 92 12.98 -4.86 -11.14
N TRP A 93 13.26 -4.22 -10.00
CA TRP A 93 12.67 -2.94 -9.61
C TRP A 93 13.15 -1.77 -10.49
N TRP A 94 14.41 -1.82 -10.92
CA TRP A 94 15.03 -0.76 -11.72
C TRP A 94 14.80 -0.97 -13.21
N GLY A 95 14.59 -2.20 -13.68
CA GLY A 95 14.45 -2.56 -15.09
C GLY A 95 13.48 -1.68 -15.88
N PRO A 96 12.21 -1.50 -15.45
CA PRO A 96 11.26 -0.64 -16.16
C PRO A 96 11.71 0.83 -16.23
N ARG A 97 12.33 1.34 -15.16
CA ARG A 97 12.80 2.74 -15.09
C ARG A 97 14.00 2.97 -15.99
N LEU A 98 14.94 2.02 -16.00
CA LEU A 98 16.10 2.06 -16.90
C LEU A 98 15.65 2.04 -18.36
N ARG A 99 14.66 1.20 -18.71
CA ARG A 99 14.07 1.19 -20.07
C ARG A 99 13.35 2.50 -20.41
N ALA A 100 12.78 3.17 -19.42
CA ALA A 100 12.16 4.49 -19.57
C ALA A 100 13.16 5.66 -19.55
N GLY A 101 14.48 5.38 -19.54
CA GLY A 101 15.50 6.43 -19.59
C GLY A 101 15.72 7.16 -18.26
N ALA A 102 15.52 6.48 -17.12
CA ALA A 102 15.68 7.10 -15.79
C ALA A 102 17.06 7.75 -15.61
N GLU A 103 17.05 8.97 -15.07
CA GLU A 103 18.25 9.73 -14.76
C GLU A 103 19.03 9.12 -13.59
N PHE A 104 20.35 9.36 -13.56
CA PHE A 104 21.23 8.87 -12.50
C PHE A 104 20.77 9.28 -11.10
N GLY A 105 20.27 10.51 -10.93
CA GLY A 105 19.74 10.99 -9.65
C GLY A 105 18.54 10.17 -9.15
N GLN A 106 17.67 9.73 -10.05
CA GLN A 106 16.52 8.88 -9.71
C GLN A 106 16.98 7.49 -9.26
N LEU A 107 17.96 6.91 -9.95
CA LEU A 107 18.55 5.62 -9.57
C LEU A 107 19.25 5.71 -8.21
N LEU A 108 19.99 6.80 -7.96
CA LEU A 108 20.65 7.04 -6.68
C LEU A 108 19.63 7.17 -5.53
N ALA A 109 18.48 7.82 -5.77
CA ALA A 109 17.40 7.91 -4.79
C ALA A 109 16.75 6.55 -4.47
N LEU A 110 16.75 5.60 -5.42
CA LEU A 110 16.22 4.25 -5.23
C LEU A 110 17.24 3.29 -4.58
N PHE A 111 18.53 3.63 -4.63
CA PHE A 111 19.60 2.77 -4.13
C PHE A 111 19.46 2.37 -2.65
N PRO A 112 19.07 3.27 -1.72
CA PRO A 112 18.85 2.89 -0.32
C PRO A 112 17.74 1.85 -0.11
N VAL A 113 16.81 1.71 -1.06
CA VAL A 113 15.68 0.78 -0.92
C VAL A 113 16.07 -0.64 -1.34
N SER A 114 16.84 -0.79 -2.42
CA SER A 114 17.14 -2.10 -3.00
C SER A 114 18.64 -2.40 -3.12
N GLY A 115 19.43 -1.43 -3.61
CA GLY A 115 20.86 -1.61 -3.87
C GLY A 115 21.70 -1.79 -2.60
N ILE A 116 21.28 -1.20 -1.48
CA ILE A 116 21.95 -1.35 -0.18
C ILE A 116 22.03 -2.81 0.28
N LEU A 117 21.10 -3.68 -0.15
CA LEU A 117 21.11 -5.11 0.18
C LEU A 117 22.40 -5.78 -0.31
N VAL A 118 22.88 -5.44 -1.51
CA VAL A 118 24.13 -6.00 -2.04
C VAL A 118 25.31 -5.61 -1.17
N ILE A 119 25.39 -4.34 -0.74
CA ILE A 119 26.43 -3.86 0.18
C ILE A 119 26.35 -4.63 1.51
N ILE A 120 25.15 -4.78 2.08
CA ILE A 120 24.94 -5.53 3.32
C ILE A 120 25.43 -6.97 3.17
N GLY A 121 25.11 -7.63 2.07
CA GLY A 121 25.55 -8.99 1.79
C GLY A 121 27.08 -9.10 1.68
N VAL A 122 27.74 -8.17 0.99
CA VAL A 122 29.22 -8.09 0.94
C VAL A 122 29.82 -7.90 2.33
N LEU A 123 29.25 -7.01 3.16
CA LEU A 123 29.71 -6.80 4.53
C LEU A 123 29.54 -8.06 5.40
N PHE A 124 28.51 -8.87 5.17
CA PHE A 124 28.35 -10.18 5.81
C PHE A 124 29.37 -11.21 5.34
N LEU A 125 29.78 -11.21 4.07
CA LEU A 125 30.90 -12.03 3.59
C LEU A 125 32.22 -11.63 4.27
N LEU A 126 32.45 -10.33 4.46
CA LEU A 126 33.59 -9.83 5.22
C LEU A 126 33.51 -10.26 6.69
N GLU A 127 32.36 -10.14 7.35
CA GLU A 127 32.16 -10.63 8.72
C GLU A 127 32.41 -12.15 8.81
N ALA A 128 31.99 -12.93 7.83
CA ALA A 128 32.24 -14.37 7.79
C ALA A 128 33.74 -14.68 7.78
N ARG A 129 34.52 -13.94 6.98
CA ARG A 129 35.99 -14.03 6.96
C ARG A 129 36.59 -13.68 8.31
N HIS A 130 36.15 -12.57 8.91
CA HIS A 130 36.66 -12.11 10.21
C HIS A 130 36.26 -13.03 11.38
N ARG A 131 35.09 -13.68 11.33
CA ARG A 131 34.70 -14.69 12.32
C ARG A 131 35.64 -15.89 12.26
N ARG A 132 35.98 -16.40 11.07
CA ARG A 132 36.93 -17.51 10.92
C ARG A 132 38.31 -17.16 11.50
N LEU A 133 38.83 -15.96 11.20
CA LEU A 133 40.12 -15.49 11.73
C LEU A 133 40.09 -15.37 13.26
N ARG A 134 39.00 -14.86 13.84
CA ARG A 134 38.87 -14.80 15.31
C ARG A 134 38.82 -16.19 15.95
N SER A 135 38.14 -17.13 15.32
CA SER A 135 38.09 -18.51 15.79
C SER A 135 39.46 -19.19 15.71
N SER A 136 40.27 -18.90 14.69
CA SER A 136 41.67 -19.39 14.64
C SER A 136 42.56 -18.72 15.70
N ASP A 137 42.28 -17.46 16.04
CA ASP A 137 42.99 -16.72 17.10
C ASP A 137 42.56 -17.13 18.53
N GLY A 138 41.78 -18.20 18.69
CA GLY A 138 41.36 -18.73 20.00
C GLY A 138 40.26 -17.91 20.71
N TRP A 139 39.55 -17.05 19.98
CA TRP A 139 38.47 -16.25 20.57
C TRP A 139 37.34 -17.13 21.11
N THR A 140 36.89 -16.85 22.34
CA THR A 140 35.75 -17.50 22.97
C THR A 140 34.57 -16.52 23.12
N PRO A 141 33.31 -16.99 22.93
CA PRO A 141 32.15 -16.14 23.06
C PRO A 141 31.93 -15.69 24.52
N PRO A 142 31.30 -14.51 24.74
CA PRO A 142 30.95 -14.06 26.08
C PRO A 142 30.14 -15.12 26.85
N ARG A 143 30.37 -15.21 28.17
CA ARG A 143 29.64 -16.13 29.07
C ARG A 143 28.16 -15.76 29.22
N SER A 144 27.87 -14.46 29.32
CA SER A 144 26.48 -13.99 29.44
C SER A 144 25.69 -14.27 28.17
N TRP A 145 24.55 -14.95 28.29
CA TRP A 145 23.66 -15.28 27.17
C TRP A 145 23.24 -14.02 26.40
N LEU A 146 22.89 -12.94 27.10
CA LEU A 146 22.48 -11.67 26.48
C LEU A 146 23.57 -11.08 25.58
N ARG A 147 24.81 -10.96 26.05
CA ARG A 147 25.89 -10.42 25.20
C ARG A 147 26.25 -11.35 24.04
N ARG A 148 26.12 -12.67 24.23
CA ARG A 148 26.32 -13.66 23.16
C ARG A 148 25.28 -13.53 22.07
N ASN A 149 24.02 -13.28 22.45
CA ASN A 149 22.87 -13.25 21.55
C ASN A 149 22.35 -11.85 21.24
N ALA A 150 23.07 -10.79 21.63
CA ALA A 150 22.61 -9.41 21.51
C ALA A 150 22.15 -9.05 20.09
N ARG A 151 22.84 -9.56 19.06
CA ARG A 151 22.44 -9.34 17.66
C ARG A 151 21.08 -9.94 17.31
N TYR A 152 20.75 -11.11 17.84
CA TYR A 152 19.44 -11.75 17.67
C TYR A 152 18.37 -11.04 18.49
N VAL A 153 18.69 -10.69 19.74
CA VAL A 153 17.76 -9.96 20.62
C VAL A 153 17.33 -8.66 19.94
N VAL A 154 18.26 -7.89 19.39
CA VAL A 154 17.94 -6.65 18.67
C VAL A 154 17.28 -6.94 17.33
N GLY A 155 17.78 -7.93 16.57
CA GLY A 155 17.28 -8.25 15.23
C GLY A 155 15.87 -8.83 15.19
N VAL A 156 15.41 -9.47 16.27
CA VAL A 156 14.02 -9.93 16.44
C VAL A 156 13.21 -8.92 17.25
N GLY A 157 13.79 -8.37 18.32
CA GLY A 157 13.11 -7.49 19.25
C GLY A 157 12.63 -6.19 18.60
N LEU A 158 13.44 -5.53 17.77
CA LEU A 158 13.01 -4.27 17.14
C LEU A 158 11.86 -4.47 16.12
N PRO A 159 11.92 -5.42 15.17
CA PRO A 159 10.77 -5.72 14.32
C PRO A 159 9.52 -6.14 15.11
N LEU A 160 9.67 -6.94 16.16
CA LEU A 160 8.56 -7.34 17.02
C LEU A 160 7.92 -6.15 17.74
N LEU A 161 8.72 -5.22 18.25
CA LEU A 161 8.23 -3.99 18.86
C LEU A 161 7.47 -3.12 17.87
N VAL A 162 7.94 -3.02 16.62
CA VAL A 162 7.20 -2.33 15.55
C VAL A 162 5.88 -3.04 15.27
N PHE A 163 5.88 -4.36 15.11
CA PHE A 163 4.67 -5.16 14.90
C PHE A 163 3.64 -4.93 16.02
N ILE A 164 4.07 -5.04 17.28
CA ILE A 164 3.19 -4.84 18.45
C ILE A 164 2.70 -3.40 18.52
N GLY A 165 3.60 -2.41 18.38
CA GLY A 165 3.24 -0.99 18.48
C GLY A 165 2.23 -0.59 17.41
N TRP A 166 2.43 -1.04 16.17
CA TRP A 166 1.50 -0.77 15.07
C TRP A 166 0.17 -1.49 15.28
N SER A 167 0.20 -2.73 15.76
CA SER A 167 -1.01 -3.51 16.11
C SER A 167 -1.82 -2.85 17.22
N VAL A 168 -1.18 -2.39 18.29
CA VAL A 168 -1.84 -1.69 19.41
C VAL A 168 -2.52 -0.41 18.94
N HIS A 169 -1.92 0.31 17.99
CA HIS A 169 -2.52 1.52 17.44
C HIS A 169 -3.72 1.24 16.53
N TRP A 170 -3.58 0.31 15.58
CA TRP A 170 -4.57 0.12 14.52
C TRP A 170 -5.69 -0.85 14.88
N LEU A 171 -5.40 -1.90 15.64
CA LEU A 171 -6.38 -2.95 15.92
C LEU A 171 -7.65 -2.42 16.60
N PRO A 172 -7.59 -1.52 17.60
CA PRO A 172 -8.81 -0.97 18.18
C PRO A 172 -9.69 -0.24 17.16
N ILE A 173 -9.09 0.60 16.30
CA ILE A 173 -9.80 1.35 15.25
C ILE A 173 -10.51 0.38 14.29
N LEU A 174 -9.79 -0.66 13.87
CA LEU A 174 -10.29 -1.60 12.88
C LEU A 174 -11.34 -2.56 13.44
N LEU A 175 -11.25 -2.92 14.72
CA LEU A 175 -12.23 -3.76 15.40
C LEU A 175 -13.48 -2.98 15.82
N SER A 176 -13.40 -1.66 15.92
CA SER A 176 -14.56 -0.80 16.20
C SER A 176 -15.30 -0.35 14.95
N ARG A 177 -14.87 -0.76 13.73
CA ARG A 177 -15.50 -0.34 12.48
C ARG A 177 -16.98 -0.70 12.44
N HIS A 178 -17.80 0.29 12.10
CA HIS A 178 -19.22 0.09 11.90
C HIS A 178 -19.53 -0.59 10.54
N ASP A 179 -20.01 -1.83 10.60
CA ASP A 179 -20.60 -2.55 9.47
C ASP A 179 -21.99 -3.06 9.83
N ASP A 180 -23.02 -2.48 9.23
CA ASP A 180 -24.40 -2.93 9.44
C ASP A 180 -24.81 -4.10 8.53
N GLY A 181 -23.90 -4.64 7.71
CA GLY A 181 -24.16 -5.72 6.77
C GLY A 181 -25.07 -5.31 5.59
N GLY A 182 -25.54 -4.06 5.55
CA GLY A 182 -26.39 -3.55 4.50
C GLY A 182 -25.60 -3.37 3.20
N ARG A 183 -25.95 -4.12 2.16
CA ARG A 183 -25.39 -3.99 0.80
C ARG A 183 -26.42 -3.50 -0.23
N GLY A 184 -27.62 -3.14 0.23
CA GLY A 184 -28.66 -2.55 -0.60
C GLY A 184 -28.39 -1.09 -0.97
N MET A 185 -29.38 -0.46 -1.58
CA MET A 185 -29.38 0.96 -1.90
C MET A 185 -29.33 1.80 -0.61
N ARG A 186 -28.55 2.88 -0.58
CA ARG A 186 -28.33 3.67 0.65
C ARG A 186 -28.52 5.16 0.39
N SER A 187 -29.38 5.82 1.16
CA SER A 187 -29.36 7.28 1.25
C SER A 187 -28.21 7.72 2.15
N ILE A 188 -27.39 8.65 1.68
CA ILE A 188 -26.36 9.31 2.49
C ILE A 188 -26.62 10.81 2.41
N GLU A 189 -26.94 11.39 3.56
CA GLU A 189 -27.23 12.81 3.71
C GLU A 189 -26.28 13.43 4.73
N GLY A 190 -25.74 14.60 4.40
CA GLY A 190 -24.84 15.34 5.28
C GLY A 190 -23.88 16.24 4.53
N ASN A 191 -23.38 17.25 5.21
CA ASN A 191 -22.40 18.20 4.67
C ASN A 191 -22.76 18.82 3.29
N GLY A 192 -24.06 19.05 3.06
CA GLY A 192 -24.58 19.64 1.83
C GLY A 192 -24.72 18.68 0.65
N VAL A 193 -24.65 17.36 0.87
CA VAL A 193 -25.04 16.34 -0.12
C VAL A 193 -26.20 15.51 0.39
N ALA A 194 -27.08 15.10 -0.52
CA ALA A 194 -28.17 14.17 -0.29
C ALA A 194 -28.27 13.24 -1.51
N LEU A 195 -27.68 12.06 -1.43
CA LEU A 195 -27.51 11.15 -2.57
C LEU A 195 -27.96 9.74 -2.22
N ILE A 196 -28.54 9.07 -3.21
CA ILE A 196 -28.83 7.64 -3.15
C ILE A 196 -27.70 6.88 -3.85
N TRP A 197 -27.04 6.00 -3.11
CA TRP A 197 -25.92 5.18 -3.57
C TRP A 197 -26.39 3.79 -3.97
N ALA A 198 -25.89 3.32 -5.11
CA ALA A 198 -26.29 2.04 -5.72
C ALA A 198 -26.03 0.84 -4.77
N PRO A 199 -26.84 -0.22 -4.86
CA PRO A 199 -26.59 -1.47 -4.12
C PRO A 199 -25.37 -2.22 -4.68
N GLU A 200 -24.98 -3.29 -3.99
CA GLU A 200 -23.97 -4.24 -4.46
C GLU A 200 -24.37 -4.84 -5.81
N GLY A 201 -23.38 -5.01 -6.68
CA GLY A 201 -23.58 -5.47 -8.05
C GLY A 201 -23.02 -4.45 -9.03
N PRO A 202 -23.67 -4.25 -10.19
CA PRO A 202 -23.08 -3.45 -11.22
C PRO A 202 -22.82 -1.98 -10.83
N GLY A 203 -23.64 -1.42 -9.96
CA GLY A 203 -23.42 -0.06 -9.48
C GLY A 203 -22.33 0.08 -8.42
N TRP A 204 -21.74 -1.01 -7.92
CA TRP A 204 -20.83 -0.97 -6.78
C TRP A 204 -19.74 -2.05 -6.89
N ASN A 205 -18.61 -1.65 -7.47
CA ASN A 205 -17.36 -2.41 -7.62
C ASN A 205 -17.51 -3.94 -7.69
N TRP A 206 -17.86 -4.46 -8.87
CA TRP A 206 -17.95 -5.91 -9.08
C TRP A 206 -16.77 -6.48 -9.88
N LYS A 207 -16.36 -7.69 -9.49
CA LYS A 207 -15.28 -8.43 -10.16
C LYS A 207 -15.77 -8.99 -11.48
N GLN A 208 -14.98 -8.79 -12.53
CA GLN A 208 -15.34 -9.17 -13.89
C GLN A 208 -14.95 -10.63 -14.20
N PRO A 209 -15.54 -11.27 -15.22
CA PRO A 209 -15.23 -12.65 -15.60
C PRO A 209 -13.74 -12.90 -15.90
N TRP A 210 -13.02 -11.92 -16.46
CA TRP A 210 -11.57 -11.99 -16.68
C TRP A 210 -10.73 -11.86 -15.40
N GLY A 211 -11.36 -11.82 -14.23
CA GLY A 211 -10.72 -11.80 -12.91
C GLY A 211 -10.28 -10.41 -12.44
N GLY A 212 -10.39 -9.39 -13.30
CA GLY A 212 -10.02 -8.00 -13.01
C GLY A 212 -11.16 -7.14 -12.49
N TYR A 213 -10.83 -5.87 -12.25
CA TYR A 213 -11.77 -4.81 -11.89
C TYR A 213 -11.73 -3.72 -12.97
N PRO A 214 -12.85 -3.06 -13.29
CA PRO A 214 -12.87 -1.99 -14.28
C PRO A 214 -11.89 -0.86 -13.95
N SER A 215 -11.17 -0.41 -14.96
CA SER A 215 -10.39 0.83 -14.90
C SER A 215 -11.33 2.04 -15.01
N TRP A 216 -10.79 3.26 -14.91
CA TRP A 216 -11.60 4.45 -15.13
C TRP A 216 -12.06 4.54 -16.59
N ASP A 217 -11.17 4.21 -17.54
CA ASP A 217 -11.50 4.15 -18.97
C ASP A 217 -12.62 3.13 -19.25
N HIS A 218 -12.54 1.94 -18.65
CA HIS A 218 -13.60 0.93 -18.80
C HIS A 218 -14.97 1.42 -18.31
N ILE A 219 -15.00 2.17 -17.21
CA ILE A 219 -16.24 2.72 -16.66
C ILE A 219 -16.76 3.84 -17.56
N ALA A 220 -15.88 4.76 -18.00
CA ALA A 220 -16.25 5.92 -18.80
C ALA A 220 -16.71 5.54 -20.21
N LEU A 221 -16.09 4.54 -20.83
CA LEU A 221 -16.36 4.13 -22.22
C LEU A 221 -17.36 2.98 -22.33
N TYR A 222 -18.03 2.61 -21.25
CA TYR A 222 -18.91 1.44 -21.21
C TYR A 222 -19.93 1.43 -22.35
N GLY A 223 -20.59 2.58 -22.58
CA GLY A 223 -21.59 2.77 -23.63
C GLY A 223 -21.06 3.02 -25.04
N VAL A 224 -19.74 3.19 -25.21
CA VAL A 224 -19.13 3.30 -26.54
C VAL A 224 -19.18 1.93 -27.21
N ALA A 225 -19.56 1.88 -28.49
CA ALA A 225 -19.69 0.61 -29.21
C ALA A 225 -18.33 -0.12 -29.32
N PRO A 226 -18.31 -1.45 -29.15
CA PRO A 226 -19.41 -2.31 -28.67
C PRO A 226 -19.72 -2.06 -27.19
N VAL A 227 -21.00 -1.94 -26.82
CA VAL A 227 -21.42 -1.69 -25.42
C VAL A 227 -20.89 -2.78 -24.50
N GLY A 228 -20.36 -2.40 -23.35
CA GLY A 228 -19.72 -3.31 -22.40
C GLY A 228 -18.26 -2.96 -22.14
N PHE A 229 -17.45 -3.98 -21.84
CA PHE A 229 -16.04 -3.82 -21.52
C PHE A 229 -15.09 -4.38 -22.58
N ASP A 230 -15.63 -4.72 -23.75
CA ASP A 230 -14.84 -5.12 -24.90
C ASP A 230 -13.96 -3.96 -25.39
N GLU A 231 -12.97 -4.28 -26.21
CA GLU A 231 -12.08 -3.30 -26.83
C GLU A 231 -12.89 -2.23 -27.57
N LYS A 232 -12.51 -0.97 -27.37
CA LYS A 232 -13.21 0.20 -27.89
C LYS A 232 -12.44 0.74 -29.10
N PRO A 233 -12.90 0.51 -30.35
CA PRO A 233 -12.20 0.97 -31.53
C PRO A 233 -11.99 2.50 -31.48
N GLY A 234 -10.75 2.93 -31.74
CA GLY A 234 -10.35 4.33 -31.66
C GLY A 234 -9.92 4.79 -30.27
N TYR A 235 -9.86 3.92 -29.26
CA TYR A 235 -9.35 4.23 -27.91
C TYR A 235 -8.10 3.43 -27.55
N GLU A 236 -7.39 2.91 -28.55
CA GLU A 236 -6.17 2.13 -28.35
C GLU A 236 -5.04 2.98 -27.75
N ASP A 237 -4.96 4.25 -28.18
CA ASP A 237 -3.90 5.20 -27.79
C ASP A 237 -4.45 6.48 -27.12
N GLN A 238 -5.73 6.51 -26.77
CA GLN A 238 -6.36 7.65 -26.12
C GLN A 238 -7.20 7.25 -24.91
N HIS A 239 -7.12 8.05 -23.85
CA HIS A 239 -7.91 7.85 -22.65
C HIS A 239 -9.28 8.52 -22.76
N ALA A 240 -10.22 8.00 -21.97
CA ALA A 240 -11.54 8.60 -21.86
C ALA A 240 -11.48 9.99 -21.18
N THR A 241 -12.46 10.85 -21.44
CA THR A 241 -12.57 12.19 -20.88
C THR A 241 -13.73 12.23 -19.89
N ARG A 242 -13.83 13.33 -19.13
CA ARG A 242 -15.01 13.59 -18.31
C ARG A 242 -16.31 13.52 -19.12
N ASP A 243 -16.32 14.01 -20.35
CA ASP A 243 -17.50 13.99 -21.23
C ASP A 243 -17.91 12.56 -21.56
N HIS A 244 -16.95 11.64 -21.76
CA HIS A 244 -17.26 10.22 -21.93
C HIS A 244 -17.88 9.63 -20.65
N MET A 245 -17.32 9.93 -19.47
CA MET A 245 -17.90 9.49 -18.20
C MET A 245 -19.35 9.97 -18.03
N GLU A 246 -19.65 11.19 -18.46
CA GLU A 246 -21.00 11.75 -18.41
C GLU A 246 -21.92 11.21 -19.50
N ALA A 247 -21.45 10.96 -20.72
CA ALA A 247 -22.29 10.63 -21.87
C ALA A 247 -22.47 9.12 -22.09
N THR A 248 -21.45 8.32 -21.80
CA THR A 248 -21.38 6.88 -22.09
C THR A 248 -20.96 6.05 -20.87
N GLY A 249 -20.79 6.67 -19.70
CA GLY A 249 -20.38 5.97 -18.49
C GLY A 249 -21.33 4.86 -18.04
N LEU A 250 -20.76 3.82 -17.44
CA LEU A 250 -21.44 2.60 -16.99
C LEU A 250 -22.69 2.87 -16.15
N CYS A 251 -22.62 3.83 -15.22
CA CYS A 251 -23.73 4.13 -14.32
C CYS A 251 -25.02 4.46 -15.09
N ARG A 252 -24.93 5.05 -16.29
CA ARG A 252 -26.10 5.38 -17.11
C ARG A 252 -26.89 4.14 -17.53
N TYR A 253 -26.28 2.97 -17.58
CA TYR A 253 -26.89 1.71 -18.01
C TYR A 253 -27.48 0.90 -16.86
N LEU A 254 -27.40 1.40 -15.61
CA LEU A 254 -27.98 0.71 -14.47
C LEU A 254 -29.50 0.79 -14.49
N SER A 255 -30.14 -0.35 -14.19
CA SER A 255 -31.57 -0.44 -13.90
C SER A 255 -31.98 0.49 -12.76
N ALA A 256 -33.27 0.83 -12.65
CA ALA A 256 -33.77 1.75 -11.63
C ALA A 256 -33.46 1.31 -10.19
N ASP A 257 -33.43 0.00 -9.93
CA ASP A 257 -33.04 -0.59 -8.64
C ASP A 257 -31.51 -0.69 -8.45
N GLY A 258 -30.72 -0.44 -9.50
CA GLY A 258 -29.26 -0.43 -9.50
C GLY A 258 -28.61 -1.81 -9.47
N THR A 259 -29.37 -2.90 -9.68
CA THR A 259 -28.89 -4.28 -9.52
C THR A 259 -28.43 -4.93 -10.83
N THR A 260 -28.78 -4.36 -11.98
CA THR A 260 -28.45 -4.93 -13.30
C THR A 260 -28.04 -3.84 -14.30
N LEU A 261 -27.27 -4.23 -15.32
CA LEU A 261 -27.01 -3.39 -16.48
C LEU A 261 -27.99 -3.72 -17.59
N LEU A 262 -28.55 -2.69 -18.21
CA LEU A 262 -29.45 -2.79 -19.34
C LEU A 262 -28.72 -2.47 -20.66
N PRO A 263 -29.24 -2.93 -21.82
CA PRO A 263 -28.60 -2.66 -23.11
C PRO A 263 -28.62 -1.19 -23.51
N GLU A 264 -29.61 -0.44 -23.02
CA GLU A 264 -29.85 0.97 -23.34
C GLU A 264 -29.58 1.86 -22.12
N PRO A 265 -29.14 3.11 -22.32
CA PRO A 265 -28.94 4.04 -21.22
C PRO A 265 -30.28 4.45 -20.59
N GLN A 266 -30.34 4.36 -19.27
CA GLN A 266 -31.50 4.68 -18.43
C GLN A 266 -31.46 6.12 -17.88
N HIS A 267 -30.27 6.72 -17.79
CA HIS A 267 -30.06 8.08 -17.27
C HIS A 267 -30.54 8.31 -15.82
N ILE A 268 -30.64 7.24 -15.02
CA ILE A 268 -31.04 7.31 -13.61
C ILE A 268 -29.83 7.53 -12.71
N TRP A 269 -28.76 6.77 -12.97
CA TRP A 269 -27.56 6.80 -12.15
C TRP A 269 -26.41 7.49 -12.89
N ARG A 270 -25.55 8.14 -12.12
CA ARG A 270 -24.32 8.77 -12.58
C ARG A 270 -23.16 8.39 -11.66
N MET A 271 -21.96 8.65 -12.16
CA MET A 271 -20.76 8.56 -11.33
C MET A 271 -20.72 9.79 -10.38
N PRO A 272 -20.40 9.63 -9.09
CA PRO A 272 -20.27 10.76 -8.18
C PRO A 272 -18.98 11.54 -8.43
N THR A 273 -19.00 12.85 -8.19
CA THR A 273 -17.82 13.72 -8.19
C THR A 273 -16.93 13.43 -6.98
N THR A 274 -15.69 13.92 -7.01
CA THR A 274 -14.74 13.82 -5.90
C THR A 274 -15.29 14.46 -4.64
N ASP A 275 -15.93 15.63 -4.77
CA ASP A 275 -16.49 16.38 -3.64
C ASP A 275 -17.67 15.64 -3.00
N GLU A 276 -18.52 15.00 -3.81
CA GLU A 276 -19.64 14.18 -3.31
C GLU A 276 -19.16 12.95 -2.54
N ILE A 277 -18.13 12.25 -3.03
CA ILE A 277 -17.55 11.12 -2.29
C ILE A 277 -16.97 11.61 -0.96
N ILE A 278 -16.18 12.69 -0.97
CA ILE A 278 -15.58 13.27 0.24
C ILE A 278 -16.65 13.65 1.25
N ARG A 279 -17.69 14.38 0.82
CA ARG A 279 -18.78 14.82 1.70
C ARG A 279 -19.65 13.68 2.20
N SER A 280 -19.62 12.52 1.55
CA SER A 280 -20.35 11.32 1.96
C SER A 280 -19.55 10.40 2.88
N LEU A 281 -18.28 10.71 3.16
CA LEU A 281 -17.46 9.92 4.08
C LEU A 281 -18.11 9.86 5.47
N CYS A 282 -17.95 8.72 6.13
CA CYS A 282 -18.63 8.41 7.38
C CYS A 282 -17.68 7.83 8.43
N SER A 283 -18.10 7.93 9.68
CA SER A 283 -17.46 7.33 10.86
C SER A 283 -18.53 7.13 11.95
N ASP A 284 -18.50 5.97 12.58
CA ASP A 284 -19.49 5.46 13.53
C ASP A 284 -20.92 5.52 13.00
N GLY A 285 -21.10 5.14 11.73
CA GLY A 285 -22.41 5.16 11.04
C GLY A 285 -22.99 6.57 10.81
N ARG A 286 -22.19 7.62 10.99
CA ARG A 286 -22.59 9.03 10.83
C ARG A 286 -21.70 9.72 9.80
N ASN A 287 -22.22 10.75 9.13
CA ASN A 287 -21.43 11.59 8.24
C ASN A 287 -20.23 12.22 9.00
N ALA A 288 -19.05 12.20 8.40
CA ALA A 288 -17.80 12.69 9.00
C ALA A 288 -17.59 14.22 8.84
N ALA A 289 -18.52 14.90 8.17
CA ALA A 289 -18.47 16.32 7.80
C ALA A 289 -17.16 16.70 7.11
N CYS A 290 -16.74 15.87 6.16
CA CYS A 290 -15.53 16.06 5.38
C CYS A 290 -15.76 17.02 4.21
N ALA A 291 -14.89 18.00 4.03
CA ALA A 291 -14.90 18.90 2.87
C ALA A 291 -13.47 19.15 2.38
N ARG A 292 -13.31 19.45 1.07
CA ARG A 292 -12.05 20.00 0.56
C ARG A 292 -11.91 21.44 1.03
N ARG A 293 -10.76 21.83 1.60
CA ARG A 293 -10.48 23.25 1.87
C ARG A 293 -10.48 24.03 0.57
N GLU A 294 -10.93 25.28 0.63
CA GLU A 294 -10.95 26.17 -0.55
C GLU A 294 -9.55 26.35 -1.16
N ALA A 295 -8.52 26.48 -0.32
CA ALA A 295 -7.11 26.48 -0.72
C ALA A 295 -6.63 25.17 -1.39
N THR A 296 -7.40 24.08 -1.27
CA THR A 296 -7.14 22.77 -1.88
C THR A 296 -8.13 22.37 -2.97
N ARG A 297 -9.06 23.27 -3.36
CA ARG A 297 -9.86 23.06 -4.58
C ARG A 297 -8.97 23.06 -5.82
N SER A 298 -7.94 23.90 -5.82
CA SER A 298 -6.88 23.96 -6.83
C SER A 298 -5.69 23.05 -6.54
N ALA A 299 -5.55 22.52 -5.31
CA ALA A 299 -4.49 21.58 -5.00
C ALA A 299 -4.81 20.22 -5.66
N PRO A 300 -3.89 19.68 -6.47
CA PRO A 300 -4.14 18.49 -7.27
C PRO A 300 -4.40 17.23 -6.43
N LEU A 301 -3.82 17.15 -5.24
CA LEU A 301 -3.88 15.97 -4.35
C LEU A 301 -3.87 16.47 -2.91
N GLY A 302 -4.49 15.75 -1.98
CA GLY A 302 -4.52 16.20 -0.59
C GLY A 302 -5.35 15.35 0.34
N ARG A 303 -5.75 15.97 1.46
CA ARG A 303 -6.61 15.36 2.46
C ARG A 303 -7.75 16.31 2.78
N ALA A 304 -8.97 15.77 2.85
CA ALA A 304 -10.14 16.50 3.27
C ALA A 304 -10.01 16.96 4.74
N ASP A 305 -10.61 18.10 5.03
CA ASP A 305 -10.80 18.57 6.40
C ASP A 305 -12.11 17.98 6.91
N CYS A 306 -12.06 17.23 8.01
CA CYS A 306 -13.19 16.48 8.53
C CYS A 306 -13.37 16.76 10.01
N ALA A 307 -14.61 16.97 10.44
CA ALA A 307 -14.91 17.11 11.87
C ALA A 307 -14.63 15.82 12.65
N ARG A 308 -14.73 14.67 11.98
CA ARG A 308 -14.36 13.34 12.53
C ARG A 308 -13.47 12.63 11.54
N ARG A 309 -12.57 11.79 12.02
CA ARG A 309 -11.74 10.96 11.15
C ARG A 309 -12.63 9.94 10.43
N PRO A 310 -12.80 10.01 9.10
CA PRO A 310 -13.58 9.01 8.39
C PRO A 310 -12.85 7.67 8.40
N ASP A 311 -13.62 6.58 8.33
CA ASP A 311 -13.09 5.23 8.18
C ASP A 311 -13.86 4.44 7.11
N LYS A 312 -13.35 3.25 6.77
CA LYS A 312 -13.98 2.31 5.85
C LYS A 312 -15.18 1.65 6.53
N GLU A 313 -16.30 2.36 6.54
CA GLU A 313 -17.52 1.97 7.22
C GLU A 313 -18.76 2.10 6.33
N THR A 314 -19.81 1.38 6.74
CA THR A 314 -21.16 1.57 6.21
C THR A 314 -21.72 2.95 6.63
N PRO A 315 -22.51 3.63 5.79
CA PRO A 315 -23.18 3.12 4.58
C PRO A 315 -22.39 3.24 3.27
N LEU A 316 -21.31 4.01 3.21
CA LEU A 316 -20.59 4.31 1.96
C LEU A 316 -19.70 3.15 1.51
N TRP A 317 -18.95 2.57 2.45
CA TRP A 317 -18.01 1.49 2.21
C TRP A 317 -18.58 0.14 2.65
N ALA A 318 -18.03 -0.93 2.07
CA ALA A 318 -18.19 -2.30 2.55
C ALA A 318 -16.88 -2.70 3.27
N PRO A 319 -16.85 -2.72 4.61
CA PRO A 319 -15.63 -2.96 5.39
C PRO A 319 -14.99 -4.34 5.12
N ASP A 320 -15.82 -5.32 4.78
CA ASP A 320 -15.48 -6.69 4.47
C ASP A 320 -15.01 -6.93 3.02
N GLN A 321 -15.09 -5.92 2.15
CA GLN A 321 -14.66 -6.01 0.75
C GLN A 321 -13.28 -5.39 0.50
N PRO A 322 -12.58 -5.70 -0.61
CA PRO A 322 -11.25 -5.16 -0.89
C PRO A 322 -11.14 -3.63 -1.07
N PRO A 323 -12.11 -2.90 -1.68
CA PRO A 323 -11.93 -1.49 -2.00
C PRO A 323 -11.60 -0.61 -0.80
N ILE A 324 -10.61 0.24 -0.97
CA ILE A 324 -10.22 1.30 -0.01
C ILE A 324 -10.15 2.67 -0.69
N TYR A 325 -10.32 2.69 -2.01
CA TYR A 325 -10.41 3.87 -2.86
C TYR A 325 -11.67 3.79 -3.71
N TYR A 326 -12.39 4.89 -3.84
CA TYR A 326 -13.43 5.05 -4.86
C TYR A 326 -12.98 6.05 -5.90
N ARG A 327 -13.06 5.63 -7.16
CA ARG A 327 -12.95 6.51 -8.32
C ARG A 327 -14.07 7.54 -8.27
N SER A 328 -13.82 8.70 -8.85
CA SER A 328 -14.84 9.73 -9.07
C SER A 328 -15.11 9.94 -10.55
N ALA A 329 -16.14 10.71 -10.87
CA ALA A 329 -16.41 11.22 -12.21
C ALA A 329 -15.37 12.24 -12.68
N ASP A 330 -14.60 12.83 -11.76
CA ASP A 330 -13.69 13.93 -12.08
C ASP A 330 -12.41 13.42 -12.72
N GLU A 331 -12.08 14.04 -13.84
CA GLU A 331 -10.81 13.91 -14.52
C GLU A 331 -9.74 14.76 -13.82
N TYR A 332 -8.54 14.22 -13.67
CA TYR A 332 -7.40 14.96 -13.13
C TYR A 332 -6.62 15.65 -14.25
N ASP A 333 -6.25 14.87 -15.27
CA ASP A 333 -5.65 15.32 -16.52
C ASP A 333 -5.95 14.29 -17.63
N LYS A 334 -5.37 14.47 -18.80
CA LYS A 334 -5.58 13.56 -19.94
C LYS A 334 -5.25 12.10 -19.65
N ASP A 335 -4.30 11.80 -18.76
CA ASP A 335 -3.81 10.44 -18.50
C ASP A 335 -4.32 9.89 -17.16
N ARG A 336 -4.88 10.74 -16.28
CA ARG A 336 -5.20 10.39 -14.89
C ARG A 336 -6.59 10.84 -14.47
N ALA A 337 -7.17 10.09 -13.53
CA ALA A 337 -8.46 10.41 -12.91
C ALA A 337 -8.37 10.42 -11.38
N PHE A 338 -9.29 11.14 -10.75
CA PHE A 338 -9.35 11.27 -9.31
C PHE A 338 -9.95 10.04 -8.62
N TYR A 339 -9.43 9.76 -7.43
CA TYR A 339 -10.01 8.84 -6.47
C TYR A 339 -9.94 9.40 -5.04
N VAL A 340 -10.82 8.89 -4.18
CA VAL A 340 -10.90 9.24 -2.75
C VAL A 340 -10.70 7.98 -1.93
N SER A 341 -9.83 8.04 -0.93
CA SER A 341 -9.64 6.97 0.06
C SER A 341 -10.65 7.08 1.20
N TYR A 342 -10.94 5.96 1.85
CA TYR A 342 -11.83 5.93 3.02
C TYR A 342 -11.39 6.85 4.17
N ASN A 343 -10.09 7.17 4.27
CA ASN A 343 -9.52 8.01 5.32
C ASN A 343 -9.47 9.51 4.97
N GLY A 344 -10.18 9.91 3.91
CA GLY A 344 -10.33 11.30 3.46
C GLY A 344 -9.19 11.84 2.61
N ALA A 345 -8.22 11.01 2.22
CA ALA A 345 -7.23 11.44 1.23
C ALA A 345 -7.85 11.38 -0.17
N PHE A 346 -7.44 12.30 -1.05
CA PHE A 346 -7.81 12.29 -2.45
C PHE A 346 -6.56 12.46 -3.30
N SER A 347 -6.48 11.68 -4.37
CA SER A 347 -5.32 11.63 -5.24
C SER A 347 -5.74 11.22 -6.64
N SER A 348 -4.79 10.98 -7.53
CA SER A 348 -5.07 10.57 -8.91
C SER A 348 -4.23 9.36 -9.31
N HIS A 349 -4.74 8.56 -10.25
CA HIS A 349 -4.05 7.40 -10.81
C HIS A 349 -4.19 7.38 -12.35
N PRO A 350 -3.39 6.59 -13.09
CA PRO A 350 -3.60 6.39 -14.52
C PRO A 350 -5.01 5.86 -14.84
N LYS A 351 -5.69 6.40 -15.85
CA LYS A 351 -7.09 6.04 -16.16
C LYS A 351 -7.26 4.58 -16.57
N SER A 352 -6.24 4.00 -17.21
CA SER A 352 -6.19 2.59 -17.62
C SER A 352 -5.98 1.61 -16.47
N TRP A 353 -5.61 2.07 -15.27
CA TRP A 353 -5.25 1.16 -14.18
C TRP A 353 -6.48 0.64 -13.43
N GLY A 354 -6.81 -0.64 -13.62
CA GLY A 354 -7.76 -1.41 -12.80
C GLY A 354 -7.04 -2.23 -11.71
N ASN A 355 -7.44 -2.09 -10.44
CA ASN A 355 -6.95 -2.98 -9.37
C ASN A 355 -8.04 -3.22 -8.30
N PRO A 356 -7.96 -4.31 -7.51
CA PRO A 356 -8.99 -4.66 -6.53
C PRO A 356 -9.24 -3.62 -5.43
N ARG A 357 -8.28 -2.73 -5.18
CA ARG A 357 -8.34 -1.71 -4.12
C ARG A 357 -9.12 -0.47 -4.55
N HIS A 358 -9.27 -0.28 -5.87
CA HIS A 358 -9.98 0.85 -6.47
C HIS A 358 -11.33 0.38 -6.99
N GLY A 359 -12.37 0.74 -6.25
CA GLY A 359 -13.75 0.56 -6.68
C GLY A 359 -14.38 1.82 -7.21
N TYR A 360 -15.69 1.74 -7.40
CA TYR A 360 -16.58 2.84 -7.71
C TYR A 360 -17.93 2.51 -7.09
N ARG A 361 -18.77 3.54 -6.94
CA ARG A 361 -20.16 3.36 -6.57
C ARG A 361 -21.00 4.46 -7.22
N CYS A 362 -22.00 4.07 -8.00
CA CYS A 362 -22.88 4.99 -8.70
C CYS A 362 -23.86 5.67 -7.73
N VAL A 363 -24.30 6.87 -8.07
CA VAL A 363 -25.24 7.67 -7.29
C VAL A 363 -26.38 8.18 -8.15
N ARG A 364 -27.49 8.53 -7.51
CA ARG A 364 -28.58 9.32 -8.10
C ARG A 364 -29.12 10.31 -7.07
N GLU A 365 -29.85 11.29 -7.56
CA GLU A 365 -30.63 12.20 -6.69
C GLU A 365 -31.80 11.42 -6.04
N PRO A 366 -32.30 11.88 -4.88
CA PRO A 366 -33.37 11.22 -4.12
C PRO A 366 -34.62 10.83 -4.92
#